data_AF-A0A961LH26-F1
#
_entry.id   AF-A0A961LH26-F1
#
_cell.length_a   1.000
_cell.length_b   1.000
_cell.length_c   1.000
_cell.angle_alpha   90.00
_cell.angle_beta   90.00
_cell.angle_gamma   90.00
#
_symmetry.space_group_name_H-M   'P 1'
#
loop_
_entity.id
_entity.type
_entity.pdbx_description
1 polymer ?
#
loop_
_entity_poly.entity_id
_entity_poly.type
_entity_poly.pdbx_seq_one_letter_code
_entity_poly.pdbx_strand_id
1 'polypeptide(L)' 'MDLDEPPRKPPAIVIGESLDTISLAELEHRIQALESEIDRLRAEIARKQASRSAADAFFRA' A
#
# COMPACT_ATOMS: atom_id res chain seq x y z
N MET A 1 -13.42 26.60 1.86
CA MET A 1 -12.63 26.27 3.07
C MET A 1 -13.50 25.33 3.88
N ASP A 2 -13.41 24.02 3.60
CA ASP A 2 -14.21 23.01 4.29
C ASP A 2 -13.38 22.51 5.46
N LEU A 3 -13.72 22.94 6.68
CA LEU A 3 -12.89 22.84 7.89
C LEU A 3 -13.27 21.66 8.81
N ASP A 4 -14.09 20.72 8.33
CA ASP A 4 -14.61 19.59 9.13
C ASP A 4 -14.13 18.22 8.63
N GLU A 5 -12.91 18.12 8.11
CA GLU A 5 -12.31 16.79 7.87
C GLU A 5 -11.86 16.21 9.23
N PRO A 6 -12.49 15.13 9.73
CA PRO A 6 -12.11 14.56 11.01
C PRO A 6 -10.64 14.15 10.99
N PRO A 7 -9.90 14.31 12.12
CA PRO A 7 -8.49 13.99 12.16
C PRO A 7 -8.28 12.55 11.68
N ARG A 8 -7.58 12.41 10.56
CA ARG A 8 -7.27 11.09 9.98
C ARG A 8 -6.51 10.32 11.04
N LYS A 9 -7.04 9.15 11.44
CA LYS A 9 -6.35 8.29 12.39
C LYS A 9 -4.93 8.04 11.86
N PRO A 10 -3.89 8.26 12.67
CA PRO A 10 -2.53 8.00 12.23
C PRO A 10 -2.43 6.55 11.73
N PRO A 11 -1.61 6.29 10.70
CA PRO A 11 -1.42 4.95 10.18
C PRO A 11 -0.96 4.03 11.31
N ALA A 12 -1.59 2.86 11.41
CA ALA A 12 -1.31 1.90 12.49
C ALA A 12 0.12 1.33 12.43
N ILE A 13 0.78 1.43 11.28
CA ILE A 13 2.13 0.93 11.01
C ILE A 13 2.90 2.03 10.26
N VAL A 14 4.06 2.42 10.78
CA VAL A 14 4.95 3.40 10.15
C VAL A 14 6.24 2.72 9.74
N ILE A 15 6.58 2.78 8.45
CA ILE A 15 7.82 2.17 7.95
C ILE A 15 9.04 2.88 8.56
N GLY A 16 9.93 2.09 9.18
CA GLY A 16 11.15 2.59 9.79
C GLY A 16 10.98 3.14 11.22
N GLU A 17 9.83 2.91 11.87
CA GLU A 17 9.66 3.22 13.28
C GLU A 17 10.51 2.32 14.19
N SER A 18 10.79 2.77 15.43
CA SER A 18 11.47 1.94 16.42
C SER A 18 10.62 0.72 16.79
N LEU A 19 11.28 -0.43 16.96
CA LEU A 19 10.67 -1.68 17.35
C LEU A 19 10.82 -2.01 18.84
N ASP A 20 11.51 -1.16 19.61
CA ASP A 20 11.95 -1.46 20.98
C ASP A 20 10.79 -1.70 21.96
N THR A 21 9.61 -1.13 21.67
CA THR A 21 8.40 -1.22 22.51
C THR A 21 7.33 -2.13 21.91
N ILE A 22 7.64 -2.84 20.82
CA ILE A 22 6.69 -3.67 20.09
C ILE A 22 6.87 -5.14 20.48
N SER A 23 5.77 -5.81 20.79
CA SER A 23 5.79 -7.23 21.14
C SER A 23 5.99 -8.12 19.91
N LEU A 24 6.45 -9.35 20.12
CA LEU A 24 6.63 -10.33 19.03
C LEU A 24 5.34 -10.56 18.23
N ALA A 25 4.20 -10.76 18.91
CA ALA A 25 2.91 -10.99 18.24
C ALA A 25 2.48 -9.78 17.39
N GLU A 26 2.77 -8.56 17.87
CA GLU A 26 2.50 -7.34 17.11
C GLU A 26 3.44 -7.21 15.90
N LEU A 27 4.72 -7.61 16.03
CA LEU A 27 5.64 -7.68 14.89
C LEU A 27 5.16 -8.67 13.81
N GLU A 28 4.69 -9.85 14.21
CA GLU A 28 4.12 -10.85 13.30
C GLU A 28 2.89 -10.30 12.57
N HIS A 29 1.96 -9.68 13.30
CA HIS A 29 0.78 -9.06 12.72
C HIS A 29 1.14 -7.92 11.74
N ARG A 30 2.13 -7.10 12.10
CA ARG A 30 2.66 -6.02 11.23
C ARG A 30 3.26 -6.57 9.94
N ILE A 31 4.04 -7.64 10.01
CA ILE A 31 4.59 -8.31 8.82
C ILE A 31 3.46 -8.75 7.90
N GLN A 32 2.46 -9.47 8.43
CA GLN A 32 1.35 -9.97 7.63
C GLN A 32 0.56 -8.83 6.95
N ALA A 33 0.35 -7.72 7.66
CA ALA A 33 -0.32 -6.55 7.10
C ALA A 33 0.49 -5.90 5.96
N LEU A 34 1.80 -5.77 6.14
CA LEU A 34 2.70 -5.19 5.12
C LEU A 34 2.84 -6.10 3.90
N GLU A 35 2.91 -7.41 4.07
CA GLU A 35 2.93 -8.38 2.96
C GLU A 35 1.64 -8.32 2.14
N SER A 36 0.49 -8.25 2.81
CA SER A 36 -0.80 -8.09 2.15
C SER A 36 -0.87 -6.79 1.32
N GLU A 37 -0.32 -5.70 1.85
CA GLU A 37 -0.26 -4.43 1.12
C GLU A 37 0.72 -4.50 -0.06
N ILE A 38 1.87 -5.17 0.08
CA ILE A 38 2.80 -5.42 -1.02
C ILE A 38 2.10 -6.17 -2.16
N ASP A 39 1.32 -7.21 -1.85
CA ASP A 39 0.62 -7.98 -2.88
C ASP A 39 -0.48 -7.17 -3.57
N ARG A 40 -1.20 -6.34 -2.82
CA ARG A 40 -2.16 -5.39 -3.39
C ARG A 40 -1.49 -4.42 -4.37
N LEU A 41 -0.34 -3.85 -3.99
CA LEU A 41 0.42 -2.93 -4.83
C LEU A 41 0.94 -3.63 -6.09
N ARG A 42 1.46 -4.86 -5.97
CA ARG A 42 1.87 -5.68 -7.11
C ARG A 42 0.73 -5.94 -8.08
N ALA A 43 -0.45 -6.30 -7.57
CA ALA A 43 -1.64 -6.51 -8.39
C ALA A 43 -2.05 -5.23 -9.14
N GLU A 44 -2.00 -4.07 -8.47
CA GLU A 44 -2.30 -2.79 -9.10
C GLU A 44 -1.27 -2.40 -10.18
N ILE A 45 0.02 -2.63 -9.93
CA ILE A 45 1.08 -2.43 -10.93
C ILE A 45 0.80 -3.29 -12.17
N ALA A 46 0.48 -4.58 -11.98
CA ALA A 46 0.18 -5.49 -13.08
C ALA A 46 -1.03 -5.01 -13.89
N ARG A 47 -2.11 -4.55 -13.23
CA ARG A 47 -3.28 -3.95 -13.90
C ARG A 47 -2.90 -2.73 -14.73
N LYS A 48 -2.11 -1.81 -14.16
CA LYS A 48 -1.68 -0.59 -14.87
C LYS A 48 -0.76 -0.90 -16.06
N GLN A 49 0.15 -1.87 -15.92
CA GLN A 49 1.01 -2.31 -17.01
C GLN A 49 0.19 -2.93 -18.16
N ALA A 50 -0.76 -3.81 -17.85
CA ALA A 50 -1.65 -4.40 -18.86
C ALA A 50 -2.43 -3.32 -19.63
N SER A 51 -2.95 -2.32 -18.92
CA SER A 51 -3.63 -1.18 -19.55
C SER A 51 -2.69 -0.38 -20.47
N ARG A 52 -1.45 -0.14 -20.06
CA ARG A 52 -0.45 0.56 -20.87
C ARG A 52 -0.09 -0.23 -22.12
N SER A 53 0.19 -1.52 -21.99
CA SER A 53 0.53 -2.38 -23.13
C SER A 53 -0.61 -2.50 -24.14
N ALA A 54 -1.86 -2.59 -23.67
CA ALA A 54 -3.03 -2.58 -24.55
C ALA A 54 -3.16 -1.26 -25.33
N ALA A 55 -2.91 -0.13 -24.67
CA ALA A 55 -2.90 1.18 -25.33
C ALA A 55 -1.76 1.27 -26.35
N ASP A 56 -0.52 0.90 -25.97
CA ASP A 56 0.64 0.94 -26.86
C ASP A 56 0.44 0.07 -28.12
N ALA A 57 -0.24 -1.08 -28.00
CA ALA A 57 -0.59 -1.93 -29.14
C ALA A 57 -1.67 -1.32 -30.04
N PHE A 58 -2.65 -0.62 -29.48
CA PHE A 58 -3.70 0.06 -30.22
C PHE A 58 -3.18 1.27 -31.02
N PHE A 59 -2.22 2.01 -30.47
CA PHE A 59 -1.66 3.22 -31.11
C PHE A 59 -0.50 2.93 -32.10
N ARG A 60 0.02 1.70 -32.16
CA ARG A 60 1.06 1.28 -33.12
C ARG A 60 0.53 0.43 -34.29
N ALA A 61 -0.79 0.25 -34.37
CA ALA A 61 -1.48 -0.36 -35.51
C ALA A 61 -1.72 0.67 -36.63
#